data_AF-K1TZY4-F1
#
_entry.id   AF-K1TZY4-F1
#
_cell.length_a   1.000
_cell.length_b   1.000
_cell.length_c   1.000
_cell.angle_alpha   90.00
_cell.angle_beta   90.00
_cell.angle_gamma   90.00
#
_symmetry.space_group_name_H-M   'P 1'
#
loop_
_entity.id
_entity.type
_entity.pdbx_description
1 polymer ?
#
loop_
_entity_poly.entity_id
_entity_poly.type
_entity_poly.pdbx_seq_one_letter_code
_entity_poly.pdbx_strand_id
1 'polypeptide(L)'
;MTKIGDNQALAKVCYYGTDAAGSESFFANKHTDFSEGKRFIIIHMAASYANGSSDAFYGTNATGEALAKELYNYCVNKPEIPDVAMSFSKPNVKAYVDGNVQRTENIQFNASSQQKITMDLPKGVKLHNVSTGNVSAAGASVTIGGGTTFYLSAPLTQTKDVSATFSTKMKGSITKDYSAYKLTTNASVQDLAFVFGEGVADEKYVSLKVYLD
;
A
#
# COMPACT_ATOMS: atom_id res chain seq x y z
N MET A 1 -14.00 -7.15 -21.57
CA MET A 1 -13.49 -6.35 -20.44
C MET A 1 -12.00 -6.21 -20.63
N THR A 2 -11.46 -5.00 -20.52
CA THR A 2 -10.02 -4.79 -20.55
C THR A 2 -9.60 -4.25 -19.19
N LYS A 3 -8.58 -4.87 -18.58
CA LYS A 3 -8.00 -4.36 -17.35
C LYS A 3 -7.43 -2.97 -17.65
N ILE A 4 -7.79 -1.97 -16.86
CA ILE A 4 -7.25 -0.61 -16.96
C ILE A 4 -5.86 -0.59 -16.31
N GLY A 5 -4.97 -1.51 -16.73
CA GLY A 5 -3.59 -1.56 -16.26
C GLY A 5 -2.77 -0.40 -16.81
N ASP A 6 -3.11 0.08 -18.01
CA ASP A 6 -2.32 1.07 -18.74
C ASP A 6 -2.73 2.53 -18.46
N ASN A 7 -3.94 2.77 -17.93
CA ASN A 7 -4.38 4.11 -17.52
C ASN A 7 -4.37 4.25 -15.99
N GLN A 8 -3.17 4.44 -15.44
CA GLN A 8 -2.95 4.63 -14.01
C GLN A 8 -3.80 5.77 -13.41
N ALA A 9 -4.06 6.84 -14.18
CA ALA A 9 -4.86 7.96 -13.69
C ALA A 9 -6.32 7.56 -13.44
N LEU A 10 -6.94 6.86 -14.39
CA LEU A 10 -8.30 6.35 -14.25
C LEU A 10 -8.40 5.34 -13.10
N ALA A 11 -7.42 4.43 -12.98
CA ALA A 11 -7.36 3.49 -11.88
C ALA A 11 -7.32 4.21 -10.52
N LYS A 12 -6.43 5.20 -10.37
CA LYS A 12 -6.33 6.01 -9.15
C LYS A 12 -7.62 6.77 -8.84
N VAL A 13 -8.31 7.32 -9.84
CA VAL A 13 -9.61 7.98 -9.64
C VAL A 13 -10.66 7.00 -9.12
N CYS A 14 -10.74 5.80 -9.68
CA CYS A 14 -11.71 4.82 -9.21
C CYS A 14 -11.36 4.27 -7.81
N TYR A 15 -10.08 4.21 -7.45
CA TYR A 15 -9.64 3.78 -6.11
C TYR A 15 -9.78 4.90 -5.06
N TYR A 16 -9.05 6.01 -5.20
CA TYR A 16 -9.03 7.12 -4.24
C TYR A 16 -10.29 7.99 -4.28
N GLY A 17 -11.06 7.95 -5.36
CA GLY A 17 -12.34 8.66 -5.45
C GLY A 17 -13.48 7.95 -4.71
N THR A 18 -13.31 6.68 -4.32
CA THR A 18 -14.35 5.86 -3.71
C THR A 18 -13.93 5.37 -2.32
N ASP A 19 -14.87 4.77 -1.59
CA ASP A 19 -14.61 4.19 -0.27
C ASP A 19 -13.64 2.98 -0.30
N ALA A 20 -13.25 2.51 -1.49
CA ALA A 20 -12.21 1.50 -1.66
C ALA A 20 -10.89 1.90 -1.00
N ALA A 21 -10.54 3.19 -1.02
CA ALA A 21 -9.36 3.72 -0.35
C ALA A 21 -9.55 3.99 1.16
N GLY A 22 -10.75 3.77 1.71
CA GLY A 22 -11.05 4.00 3.13
C GLY A 22 -10.72 5.43 3.56
N SER A 23 -9.90 5.59 4.60
CA SER A 23 -9.46 6.90 5.10
C SER A 23 -8.60 7.69 4.11
N GLU A 24 -8.06 7.06 3.08
CA GLU A 24 -7.30 7.74 2.03
C GLU A 24 -8.18 8.24 0.87
N SER A 25 -9.50 8.00 0.94
CA SER A 25 -10.42 8.46 -0.10
C SER A 25 -10.58 9.98 -0.09
N PHE A 26 -10.86 10.55 -1.25
CA PHE A 26 -11.12 11.98 -1.41
C PHE A 26 -12.26 12.43 -0.49
N PHE A 27 -13.37 11.70 -0.46
CA PHE A 27 -14.55 12.07 0.32
C PHE A 27 -14.44 11.81 1.83
N ALA A 28 -13.47 11.00 2.26
CA ALA A 28 -13.11 10.90 3.68
C ALA A 28 -12.29 12.11 4.17
N ASN A 29 -11.57 12.78 3.27
CA ASN A 29 -10.67 13.90 3.60
C ASN A 29 -11.23 15.27 3.19
N LYS A 30 -12.17 15.31 2.25
CA LYS A 30 -12.74 16.51 1.64
C LYS A 30 -14.22 16.29 1.39
N HIS A 31 -15.03 17.35 1.52
CA HIS A 31 -16.47 17.28 1.21
C HIS A 31 -17.21 16.10 1.89
N THR A 32 -16.88 15.86 3.17
CA THR A 32 -17.48 14.79 3.98
C THR A 32 -19.00 14.96 4.14
N ASP A 33 -19.50 16.18 3.93
CA ASP A 33 -20.90 16.59 3.92
C ASP A 33 -21.66 16.22 2.65
N PHE A 34 -20.99 15.82 1.56
CA PHE A 34 -21.67 15.52 0.31
C PHE A 34 -22.47 14.23 0.40
N SER A 35 -23.68 14.24 -0.16
CA SER A 35 -24.52 13.04 -0.32
C SER A 35 -23.91 12.04 -1.30
N GLU A 36 -24.26 10.77 -1.16
CA GLU A 36 -23.79 9.70 -2.04
C GLU A 36 -24.04 9.99 -3.53
N GLY A 37 -25.22 10.50 -3.87
CA GLY A 37 -25.55 10.88 -5.25
C GLY A 37 -24.65 11.99 -5.81
N LYS A 38 -24.29 12.98 -4.98
CA LYS A 38 -23.38 14.05 -5.38
C LYS A 38 -21.95 13.53 -5.55
N ARG A 39 -21.49 12.67 -4.63
CA ARG A 39 -20.18 12.00 -4.73
C ARG A 39 -20.10 11.18 -6.02
N PHE A 40 -21.13 10.37 -6.29
CA PHE A 40 -21.24 9.55 -7.49
C PHE A 40 -21.05 10.37 -8.76
N ILE A 41 -21.80 11.47 -8.92
CA ILE A 41 -21.72 12.33 -10.11
C ILE A 41 -20.30 12.91 -10.30
N ILE A 42 -19.67 13.39 -9.22
CA ILE A 42 -18.32 13.98 -9.28
C ILE A 42 -17.27 12.93 -9.64
N ILE A 43 -17.36 11.72 -9.07
CA ILE A 43 -16.48 10.60 -9.39
C ILE A 43 -16.59 10.23 -10.87
N HIS A 44 -17.83 10.17 -11.41
CA HIS A 44 -18.06 9.83 -12.82
C HIS A 44 -17.46 10.86 -13.77
N MET A 45 -17.62 12.16 -13.48
CA MET A 45 -16.99 13.23 -14.26
C MET A 45 -15.46 13.13 -14.21
N ALA A 46 -14.88 12.92 -13.03
CA ALA A 46 -13.43 12.78 -12.87
C ALA A 46 -12.87 11.52 -13.57
N ALA A 47 -13.60 10.41 -13.53
CA ALA A 47 -13.23 9.19 -14.23
C ALA A 47 -13.31 9.36 -15.75
N SER A 48 -14.37 10.00 -16.24
CA SER A 48 -14.51 10.34 -17.67
C SER A 48 -13.37 11.25 -18.14
N TYR A 49 -12.98 12.22 -17.32
CA TYR A 49 -11.84 13.10 -17.58
C TYR A 49 -10.50 12.34 -17.57
N ALA A 50 -10.28 11.45 -16.60
CA ALA A 50 -9.09 10.59 -16.55
C ALA A 50 -8.99 9.62 -17.74
N ASN A 51 -10.13 9.24 -18.31
CA ASN A 51 -10.23 8.41 -19.49
C ASN A 51 -10.03 9.20 -20.81
N GLY A 52 -9.84 10.52 -20.74
CA GLY A 52 -9.61 11.37 -21.91
C GLY A 52 -10.86 11.69 -22.73
N SER A 53 -12.06 11.55 -22.15
CA SER A 53 -13.32 11.88 -22.84
C SER A 53 -13.44 13.39 -23.07
N SER A 54 -13.71 13.82 -24.31
CA SER A 54 -14.04 15.21 -24.65
C SER A 54 -15.33 15.69 -23.98
N ASP A 55 -16.20 14.74 -23.63
CA ASP A 55 -17.55 15.01 -23.13
C ASP A 55 -17.62 14.85 -21.60
N ALA A 56 -16.47 14.74 -20.92
CA ALA A 56 -16.40 14.52 -19.47
C ALA A 56 -17.18 15.56 -18.64
N PHE A 57 -17.37 16.75 -19.19
CA PHE A 57 -18.07 17.86 -18.55
C PHE A 57 -19.32 18.31 -19.32
N TYR A 58 -19.76 17.53 -20.32
CA TYR A 58 -20.96 17.89 -21.07
C TYR A 58 -22.19 17.92 -20.16
N GLY A 59 -22.94 19.02 -20.20
CA GLY A 59 -24.14 19.21 -19.36
C GLY A 59 -23.86 19.54 -17.88
N THR A 60 -22.60 19.74 -17.48
CA THR A 60 -22.25 20.20 -16.12
C THR A 60 -22.09 21.72 -16.06
N ASN A 61 -22.05 22.27 -14.84
CA ASN A 61 -21.73 23.67 -14.61
C ASN A 61 -20.26 23.84 -14.17
N ALA A 62 -19.76 25.08 -14.14
CA ALA A 62 -18.38 25.37 -13.76
C ALA A 62 -17.98 24.81 -12.39
N THR A 63 -18.91 24.76 -11.44
CA THR A 63 -18.69 24.18 -10.11
C THR A 63 -18.48 22.67 -10.18
N GLY A 64 -19.30 21.95 -10.95
CA GLY A 64 -19.18 20.51 -11.15
C GLY A 64 -17.87 20.13 -11.84
N GLU A 65 -17.47 20.88 -12.86
CA GLU A 65 -16.18 20.70 -13.55
C GLU A 65 -15.00 20.93 -12.59
N ALA A 66 -15.01 22.00 -11.82
CA ALA A 66 -13.94 22.31 -10.86
C ALA A 66 -13.78 21.20 -9.81
N LEU A 67 -14.90 20.71 -9.25
CA LEU A 67 -14.89 19.61 -8.27
C LEU A 67 -14.36 18.30 -8.86
N ALA A 68 -14.73 17.98 -10.10
CA ALA A 68 -14.23 16.79 -10.78
C ALA A 68 -12.72 16.88 -11.06
N LYS A 69 -12.23 18.05 -11.49
CA LYS A 69 -10.79 18.31 -11.66
C LYS A 69 -10.03 18.27 -10.33
N GLU A 70 -10.64 18.76 -9.24
CA GLU A 70 -10.07 18.65 -7.90
C GLU A 70 -9.93 17.20 -7.47
N LEU A 71 -10.99 16.38 -7.63
CA LEU A 71 -10.95 14.96 -7.33
C LEU A 71 -9.89 14.25 -8.18
N TYR A 72 -9.87 14.52 -9.49
CA TYR A 72 -8.86 13.97 -10.41
C TYR A 72 -7.44 14.30 -9.93
N ASN A 73 -7.15 15.57 -9.66
CA ASN A 73 -5.84 16.04 -9.21
C ASN A 73 -5.46 15.43 -7.85
N TYR A 74 -6.41 15.28 -6.93
CA TYR A 74 -6.18 14.57 -5.69
C TYR A 74 -5.74 13.13 -5.95
N CYS A 75 -6.48 12.41 -6.80
CA CYS A 75 -6.24 11.00 -7.06
C CYS A 75 -4.92 10.74 -7.78
N VAL A 76 -4.57 11.51 -8.82
CA VAL A 76 -3.33 11.26 -9.59
C VAL A 76 -2.06 11.53 -8.79
N ASN A 77 -2.12 12.46 -7.83
CA ASN A 77 -1.01 12.81 -6.93
C ASN A 77 -0.87 11.85 -5.73
N LYS A 78 -1.81 10.93 -5.52
CA LYS A 78 -1.64 9.85 -4.53
C LYS A 78 -0.62 8.81 -5.02
N PRO A 79 -0.08 7.98 -4.11
CA PRO A 79 0.74 6.82 -4.47
C PRO A 79 0.05 5.90 -5.49
N GLU A 80 0.79 4.93 -6.04
CA GLU A 80 0.14 3.85 -6.79
C GLU A 80 -0.84 3.08 -5.91
N ILE A 81 -1.89 2.52 -6.55
CA ILE A 81 -2.85 1.67 -5.85
C ILE A 81 -2.06 0.56 -5.17
N PRO A 82 -2.31 0.31 -3.87
CA PRO A 82 -1.50 -0.61 -3.14
C PRO A 82 -1.67 -2.04 -3.65
N ASP A 83 -0.54 -2.71 -3.85
CA ASP A 83 -0.44 -4.13 -4.17
C ASP A 83 -0.30 -4.94 -2.87
N VAL A 84 -0.98 -6.09 -2.78
CA VAL A 84 -0.83 -7.05 -1.68
C VAL A 84 0.54 -7.75 -1.71
N ALA A 85 1.24 -7.74 -2.84
CA ALA A 85 2.55 -8.35 -3.01
C ALA A 85 3.55 -7.79 -2.01
N MET A 86 4.24 -8.71 -1.33
CA MET A 86 5.25 -8.34 -0.36
C MET A 86 6.35 -9.39 -0.28
N SER A 87 7.58 -8.92 -0.09
CA SER A 87 8.74 -9.79 0.12
C SER A 87 9.81 -9.05 0.93
N PHE A 88 10.74 -9.80 1.51
CA PHE A 88 12.01 -9.22 1.94
C PHE A 88 13.03 -9.40 0.83
N SER A 89 13.92 -8.41 0.65
CA SER A 89 15.07 -8.55 -0.25
C SER A 89 15.89 -9.79 0.07
N LYS A 90 15.92 -10.20 1.35
CA LYS A 90 16.53 -11.44 1.83
C LYS A 90 15.64 -12.12 2.86
N PRO A 91 14.96 -13.22 2.50
CA PRO A 91 14.08 -13.94 3.44
C PRO A 91 14.85 -14.81 4.44
N ASN A 92 16.12 -15.12 4.15
CA ASN A 92 17.04 -15.84 5.04
C ASN A 92 18.30 -15.00 5.22
N VAL A 93 18.62 -14.64 6.45
CA VAL A 93 19.72 -13.71 6.74
C VAL A 93 20.61 -14.27 7.84
N LYS A 94 21.92 -14.24 7.63
CA LYS A 94 22.89 -14.60 8.65
C LYS A 94 23.46 -13.34 9.30
N ALA A 95 23.44 -13.28 10.63
CA ALA A 95 24.11 -12.23 11.38
C ALA A 95 25.62 -12.48 11.41
N TYR A 96 26.38 -11.40 11.56
CA TYR A 96 27.83 -11.41 11.71
C TYR A 96 28.22 -10.55 12.92
N VAL A 97 29.40 -10.79 13.47
CA VAL A 97 29.95 -9.99 14.58
C VAL A 97 30.36 -8.60 14.08
N ASP A 98 29.81 -7.57 14.70
CA ASP A 98 30.12 -6.17 14.46
C ASP A 98 30.43 -5.50 15.81
N GLY A 99 31.72 -5.45 16.16
CA GLY A 99 32.18 -5.00 17.47
C GLY A 99 31.65 -5.89 18.61
N ASN A 100 30.86 -5.30 19.51
CA ASN A 100 30.30 -5.98 20.69
C ASN A 100 28.87 -6.51 20.47
N VAL A 101 28.38 -6.49 19.23
CA VAL A 101 27.06 -6.99 18.86
C VAL A 101 27.15 -7.93 17.67
N GLN A 102 26.12 -8.73 17.50
CA GLN A 102 25.85 -9.49 16.29
C GLN A 102 24.79 -8.72 15.50
N ARG A 103 25.04 -8.53 14.21
CA ARG A 103 24.27 -7.66 13.33
C ARG A 103 23.94 -8.38 12.03
N THR A 104 22.74 -8.19 11.52
CA THR A 104 22.41 -8.61 10.16
C THR A 104 22.83 -7.54 9.15
N GLU A 105 22.98 -7.95 7.90
CA GLU A 105 22.97 -6.99 6.79
C GLU A 105 21.65 -6.22 6.69
N ASN A 106 21.62 -5.22 5.82
CA ASN A 106 20.41 -4.44 5.55
C ASN A 106 19.40 -5.29 4.77
N ILE A 107 18.16 -5.28 5.24
CA ILE A 107 17.01 -5.97 4.70
C ILE A 107 16.00 -4.91 4.25
N GLN A 108 15.50 -5.03 3.04
CA GLN A 108 14.45 -4.17 2.52
C GLN A 108 13.12 -4.93 2.52
N PHE A 109 12.06 -4.29 3.02
CA PHE A 109 10.70 -4.79 2.89
C PHE A 109 10.09 -4.27 1.58
N ASN A 110 10.11 -5.11 0.54
CA ASN A 110 9.59 -4.80 -0.79
C ASN A 110 8.07 -4.98 -0.78
N ALA A 111 7.33 -3.88 -0.61
CA ALA A 111 5.88 -3.83 -0.68
C ALA A 111 5.43 -2.39 -0.96
N SER A 112 4.15 -2.17 -1.28
CA SER A 112 3.56 -0.84 -1.35
C SER A 112 3.81 -0.05 -0.06
N SER A 113 4.03 1.27 -0.15
CA SER A 113 4.26 2.13 1.02
C SER A 113 3.09 2.13 2.02
N GLN A 114 1.89 1.78 1.56
CA GLN A 114 0.71 1.63 2.41
C GLN A 114 0.64 0.25 3.09
N GLN A 115 1.39 -0.75 2.61
CA GLN A 115 1.46 -2.09 3.19
C GLN A 115 2.30 -2.06 4.47
N LYS A 116 1.79 -2.69 5.52
CA LYS A 116 2.44 -2.79 6.83
C LYS A 116 2.44 -4.22 7.33
N ILE A 117 3.49 -4.57 8.05
CA ILE A 117 3.60 -5.81 8.81
C ILE A 117 4.01 -5.49 10.26
N THR A 118 3.60 -6.33 11.20
CA THR A 118 4.07 -6.28 12.59
C THR A 118 4.93 -7.49 12.88
N MET A 119 6.13 -7.25 13.42
CA MET A 119 7.11 -8.27 13.78
C MET A 119 7.37 -8.21 15.29
N ASP A 120 7.13 -9.33 15.98
CA ASP A 120 7.55 -9.48 17.38
C ASP A 120 9.02 -9.89 17.41
N LEU A 121 9.87 -9.02 17.95
CA LEU A 121 11.29 -9.29 18.07
C LEU A 121 11.56 -10.21 19.26
N PRO A 122 12.50 -11.16 19.15
CA PRO A 122 12.96 -11.91 20.31
C PRO A 122 13.61 -10.98 21.36
N LYS A 123 13.61 -11.43 22.62
CA LYS A 123 14.28 -10.71 23.72
C LYS A 123 15.72 -10.36 23.31
N GLY A 124 16.17 -9.16 23.63
CA GLY A 124 17.52 -8.67 23.32
C GLY A 124 17.77 -8.26 21.86
N VAL A 125 16.90 -8.64 20.92
CA VAL A 125 16.98 -8.22 19.51
C VAL A 125 16.35 -6.83 19.34
N LYS A 126 17.05 -5.95 18.62
CA LYS A 126 16.57 -4.61 18.24
C LYS A 126 16.48 -4.50 16.73
N LEU A 127 15.50 -3.73 16.24
CA LEU A 127 15.42 -3.28 14.86
C LEU A 127 15.99 -1.87 14.74
N HIS A 128 16.85 -1.67 13.76
CA HIS A 128 17.39 -0.37 13.37
C HIS A 128 16.82 0.01 12.01
N ASN A 129 16.01 1.05 11.96
CA ASN A 129 15.42 1.55 10.73
C ASN A 129 16.42 2.48 10.04
N VAL A 130 16.97 2.04 8.90
CA VAL A 130 17.96 2.81 8.14
C VAL A 130 17.32 4.02 7.49
N SER A 131 16.05 3.90 7.06
CA SER A 131 15.31 4.98 6.40
C SER A 131 15.01 6.16 7.33
N THR A 132 14.83 5.92 8.63
CA THR A 132 14.47 6.97 9.62
C THR A 132 15.54 7.24 10.66
N GLY A 133 16.54 6.36 10.80
CA GLY A 133 17.54 6.41 11.87
C GLY A 133 17.03 5.92 13.24
N ASN A 134 15.75 5.53 13.35
CA ASN A 134 15.16 5.11 14.62
C ASN A 134 15.58 3.69 15.01
N VAL A 135 15.71 3.44 16.32
CA VAL A 135 16.05 2.13 16.87
C VAL A 135 14.95 1.69 17.84
N SER A 136 14.48 0.46 17.72
CA SER A 136 13.46 -0.09 18.61
C SER A 136 14.02 -0.44 19.99
N ALA A 137 13.12 -0.57 20.97
CA ALA A 137 13.43 -1.30 22.19
C ALA A 137 13.73 -2.79 21.87
N ALA A 138 14.51 -3.43 22.74
CA ALA A 138 14.86 -4.83 22.58
C ALA A 138 13.65 -5.73 22.87
N GLY A 139 13.36 -6.70 22.01
CA GLY A 139 12.20 -7.58 22.12
C GLY A 139 10.85 -6.90 21.91
N ALA A 140 10.84 -5.73 21.27
CA ALA A 140 9.61 -5.00 20.98
C ALA A 140 8.80 -5.63 19.84
N SER A 141 7.49 -5.38 19.84
CA SER A 141 6.67 -5.53 18.65
C SER A 141 6.85 -4.30 17.75
N VAL A 142 7.37 -4.49 16.55
CA VAL A 142 7.73 -3.39 15.62
C VAL A 142 6.87 -3.43 14.36
N THR A 143 6.39 -2.27 13.93
CA THR A 143 5.67 -2.13 12.66
C THR A 143 6.61 -1.65 11.55
N ILE A 144 6.63 -2.37 10.43
CA ILE A 144 7.47 -2.09 9.26
C ILE A 144 6.55 -1.76 8.09
N GLY A 145 6.73 -0.58 7.48
CA GLY A 145 6.01 -0.17 6.27
C GLY A 145 6.77 -0.54 5.00
N GLY A 146 6.06 -0.77 3.89
CA GLY A 146 6.67 -1.07 2.59
C GLY A 146 7.67 -0.01 2.16
N GLY A 147 8.78 -0.46 1.58
CA GLY A 147 9.93 0.37 1.21
C GLY A 147 10.95 0.58 2.35
N THR A 148 10.63 0.21 3.60
CA THR A 148 11.56 0.37 4.72
C THR A 148 12.80 -0.50 4.54
N THR A 149 13.98 0.09 4.75
CA THR A 149 15.23 -0.64 4.91
C THR A 149 15.64 -0.67 6.38
N PHE A 150 15.97 -1.85 6.90
CA PHE A 150 16.33 -2.04 8.30
C PHE A 150 17.40 -3.10 8.48
N TYR A 151 18.00 -3.18 9.66
CA TYR A 151 18.81 -4.33 10.09
C TYR A 151 18.47 -4.69 11.53
N LEU A 152 18.80 -5.92 11.92
CA LEU A 152 18.62 -6.41 13.28
C LEU A 152 19.96 -6.51 13.99
N SER A 153 19.96 -6.24 15.28
CA SER A 153 21.13 -6.43 16.14
C SER A 153 20.76 -7.12 17.44
N ALA A 154 21.70 -7.89 17.98
CA ALA A 154 21.60 -8.49 19.31
C ALA A 154 22.97 -8.48 20.02
N PRO A 155 23.00 -8.58 21.37
CA PRO A 155 24.22 -8.87 22.11
C PRO A 155 24.90 -10.18 21.65
N LEU A 156 26.23 -10.28 21.75
CA LEU A 156 26.97 -11.52 21.42
C LEU A 156 26.62 -12.72 22.32
N THR A 157 26.03 -12.45 23.50
CA THR A 157 25.56 -13.50 24.41
C THR A 157 24.16 -14.00 24.07
N GLN A 158 23.50 -13.43 23.05
CA GLN A 158 22.08 -13.66 22.78
C GLN A 158 21.77 -15.08 22.32
N THR A 159 22.75 -15.81 21.77
CA THR A 159 22.62 -17.23 21.39
C THR A 159 22.20 -18.12 22.56
N LYS A 160 22.48 -17.71 23.81
CA LYS A 160 21.99 -18.40 25.03
C LYS A 160 20.49 -18.25 25.27
N ASP A 161 19.90 -17.15 24.78
CA ASP A 161 18.54 -16.73 25.12
C ASP A 161 17.52 -16.89 23.96
N VAL A 162 17.95 -17.03 22.70
CA VAL A 162 17.07 -16.92 21.51
C VAL A 162 17.13 -18.13 20.57
N SER A 163 17.89 -19.17 20.91
CA SER A 163 18.31 -20.22 19.98
C SER A 163 19.11 -19.66 18.79
N ALA A 164 19.97 -20.46 18.16
CA ALA A 164 20.85 -19.99 17.08
C ALA A 164 20.09 -19.48 15.83
N THR A 165 18.76 -19.58 15.81
CA THR A 165 17.92 -19.16 14.70
C THR A 165 16.55 -18.73 15.21
N PHE A 166 15.99 -17.64 14.68
CA PHE A 166 14.57 -17.34 14.84
C PHE A 166 13.91 -17.10 13.48
N SER A 167 12.61 -17.39 13.41
CA SER A 167 11.80 -17.13 12.23
C SER A 167 10.48 -16.52 12.63
N THR A 168 10.02 -15.55 11.85
CA THR A 168 8.72 -14.93 12.02
C THR A 168 7.93 -15.01 10.71
N LYS A 169 6.62 -15.24 10.83
CA LYS A 169 5.66 -15.18 9.72
C LYS A 169 4.69 -14.05 10.03
N MET A 170 4.63 -13.07 9.15
CA MET A 170 3.90 -11.81 9.38
C MET A 170 2.82 -11.63 8.33
N LYS A 171 1.64 -11.21 8.76
CA LYS A 171 0.49 -10.90 7.90
C LYS A 171 0.57 -9.45 7.43
N GLY A 172 0.31 -9.21 6.15
CA GLY A 172 0.19 -7.85 5.60
C GLY A 172 -1.14 -7.19 5.98
N SER A 173 -1.13 -5.86 6.14
CA SER A 173 -2.33 -5.07 6.43
C SER A 173 -3.28 -4.92 5.23
N ILE A 174 -2.77 -5.00 4.01
CA ILE A 174 -3.54 -4.90 2.76
C ILE A 174 -3.87 -6.31 2.29
N THR A 175 -5.17 -6.58 2.14
CA THR A 175 -5.75 -7.91 1.87
C THR A 175 -6.66 -7.94 0.64
N LYS A 176 -6.74 -6.83 -0.09
CA LYS A 176 -7.57 -6.68 -1.28
C LYS A 176 -6.76 -6.08 -2.40
N ASP A 177 -6.77 -6.75 -3.54
CA ASP A 177 -6.28 -6.16 -4.78
C ASP A 177 -7.40 -5.37 -5.41
N TYR A 178 -7.12 -4.16 -5.88
CA TYR A 178 -8.10 -3.34 -6.58
C TYR A 178 -7.67 -3.20 -8.03
N SER A 179 -8.53 -3.67 -8.93
CA SER A 179 -8.34 -3.51 -10.37
C SER A 179 -9.47 -2.68 -10.94
N ALA A 180 -9.11 -1.69 -11.76
CA ALA A 180 -10.06 -0.92 -12.53
C ALA A 180 -10.33 -1.62 -13.87
N TYR A 181 -11.60 -1.63 -14.27
CA TYR A 181 -12.12 -2.29 -15.45
C TYR A 181 -12.91 -1.32 -16.31
N LYS A 182 -12.67 -1.37 -17.61
CA LYS A 182 -13.48 -0.68 -18.60
C LYS A 182 -14.41 -1.67 -19.28
N LEU A 183 -15.71 -1.41 -19.19
CA LEU A 183 -16.73 -2.03 -20.04
C LEU A 183 -16.92 -1.12 -21.25
N THR A 184 -16.33 -1.52 -22.37
CA THR A 184 -16.56 -0.85 -23.66
C THR A 184 -17.85 -1.38 -24.26
N THR A 185 -18.80 -0.50 -24.49
CA THR A 185 -20.07 -0.83 -25.16
C THR A 185 -19.97 -0.43 -26.65
N ASN A 186 -21.01 -0.66 -27.45
CA ASN A 186 -20.99 -0.22 -28.86
C ASN A 186 -21.06 1.32 -28.94
N ALA A 187 -20.86 1.89 -30.14
CA ALA A 187 -20.75 3.34 -30.36
C ALA A 187 -21.97 4.20 -29.93
N SER A 188 -23.05 3.58 -29.46
CA SER A 188 -24.30 4.23 -29.09
C SER A 188 -24.53 4.26 -27.57
N VAL A 189 -23.66 3.64 -26.78
CA VAL A 189 -23.78 3.53 -25.32
C VAL A 189 -22.48 4.02 -24.67
N GLN A 190 -22.59 4.59 -23.46
CA GLN A 190 -21.44 5.13 -22.74
C GLN A 190 -20.53 4.00 -22.26
N ASP A 191 -19.21 4.24 -22.24
CA ASP A 191 -18.26 3.37 -21.57
C ASP A 191 -18.43 3.47 -20.04
N LEU A 192 -18.44 2.34 -19.34
CA LEU A 192 -18.47 2.33 -17.88
C LEU A 192 -17.11 1.90 -17.32
N ALA A 193 -16.59 2.70 -16.38
CA ALA A 193 -15.40 2.35 -15.61
C ALA A 193 -15.83 1.95 -14.19
N PHE A 194 -15.35 0.79 -13.74
CA PHE A 194 -15.61 0.28 -12.40
C PHE A 194 -14.32 -0.20 -11.76
N VAL A 195 -14.16 -0.03 -10.44
CA VAL A 195 -13.13 -0.73 -9.68
C VAL A 195 -13.76 -1.92 -8.98
N PHE A 196 -13.21 -3.10 -9.26
CA PHE A 196 -13.47 -4.29 -8.48
C PHE A 196 -12.35 -4.45 -7.46
N GLY A 197 -12.73 -4.70 -6.21
CA GLY A 197 -11.85 -5.42 -5.30
C GLY A 197 -11.76 -6.85 -5.84
N GLU A 198 -10.65 -7.19 -6.47
CA GLU A 198 -10.37 -8.55 -6.90
C GLU A 198 -9.96 -9.37 -5.70
N GLY A 199 -10.65 -10.50 -5.53
CA GLY A 199 -10.31 -11.48 -4.50
C GLY A 199 -11.15 -11.34 -3.24
N VAL A 200 -11.68 -12.49 -2.80
CA VAL A 200 -11.97 -12.77 -1.41
C VAL A 200 -10.72 -12.39 -0.60
N ALA A 201 -10.87 -11.63 0.49
CA ALA A 201 -9.75 -11.13 1.31
C ALA A 201 -8.59 -12.15 1.37
N ASP A 202 -7.55 -11.94 0.55
CA ASP A 202 -6.48 -12.91 0.37
C ASP A 202 -5.38 -12.52 1.35
N GLU A 203 -5.36 -13.21 2.48
CA GLU A 203 -4.36 -12.96 3.52
C GLU A 203 -2.98 -13.34 3.01
N LYS A 204 -2.21 -12.34 2.61
CA LYS A 204 -0.80 -12.53 2.25
C LYS A 204 0.08 -12.53 3.50
N TYR A 205 1.11 -13.36 3.46
CA TYR A 205 2.10 -13.49 4.53
C TYR A 205 3.51 -13.42 3.96
N VAL A 206 4.42 -12.83 4.71
CA VAL A 206 5.86 -12.87 4.44
C VAL A 206 6.59 -13.50 5.62
N SER A 207 7.69 -14.18 5.37
CA SER A 207 8.50 -14.80 6.42
C SER A 207 9.94 -14.30 6.36
N LEU A 208 10.53 -14.12 7.53
CA LEU A 208 11.94 -13.81 7.70
C LEU A 208 12.56 -14.83 8.65
N LYS A 209 13.69 -15.39 8.26
CA LYS A 209 14.50 -16.29 9.07
C LYS A 209 15.88 -15.71 9.28
N VAL A 210 16.32 -15.65 10.53
CA VAL A 210 17.59 -15.07 10.93
C VAL A 210 18.42 -16.08 11.69
N TYR A 211 19.67 -16.24 11.29
CA TYR A 211 20.67 -17.08 11.93
C TYR A 211 21.61 -16.18 12.74
N LEU A 212 21.74 -16.45 14.03
CA LEU A 212 22.65 -15.74 14.93
C LEU A 212 24.03 -16.40 14.89
N ASP A 213 25.09 -15.59 15.02
CA ASP A 213 26.49 -16.07 15.09
C ASP A 213 26.93 -16.31 16.54
#